data_AF-A0A090W6D4-F1
#
_entry.id   AF-A0A090W6D4-F1
#
_cell.length_a   1.000
_cell.length_b   1.000
_cell.length_c   1.000
_cell.angle_alpha   90.00
_cell.angle_beta   90.00
_cell.angle_gamma   90.00
#
_symmetry.space_group_name_H-M   'P 1'
#
loop_
_entity.id
_entity.type
_entity.pdbx_description
1 polymer ?
#
loop_
_entity_poly.entity_id
_entity_poly.type
_entity_poly.pdbx_seq_one_letter_code
_entity_poly.pdbx_strand_id
1 'polypeptide(L)' 'MKVNQKYIADLLKVSRVTVTKALQDHPDIAISTRKKVKDLAQELGTFQI' A
#
# COMPACT_ATOMS: atom_id res chain seq x y z
N MET A 1 1.69 16.11 7.62
CA MET A 1 1.03 15.30 6.57
C MET A 1 0.43 14.07 7.23
N LYS A 2 -0.82 13.71 6.93
CA LYS A 2 -1.45 12.47 7.44
C LYS A 2 -1.09 11.33 6.49
N VAL A 3 -0.41 10.31 6.99
CA VAL A 3 -0.12 9.10 6.21
C VAL A 3 -1.45 8.46 5.81
N ASN A 4 -1.64 8.21 4.51
CA ASN A 4 -2.85 7.65 3.94
C ASN A 4 -2.52 6.89 2.64
N GLN A 5 -3.49 6.20 2.05
CA GLN A 5 -3.30 5.40 0.83
C GLN A 5 -2.81 6.23 -0.37
N LYS A 6 -3.16 7.52 -0.44
CA LYS A 6 -2.65 8.43 -1.49
C LYS A 6 -1.14 8.62 -1.33
N TYR A 7 -0.68 8.86 -0.11
CA TYR A 7 0.73 9.04 0.17
C TYR A 7 1.57 7.79 -0.18
N ILE A 8 1.06 6.60 0.16
CA ILE A 8 1.70 5.32 -0.22
C ILE A 8 1.72 5.15 -1.75
N ALA A 9 0.62 5.51 -2.43
CA ALA A 9 0.53 5.44 -3.89
C ALA A 9 1.56 6.36 -4.57
N ASP A 10 1.70 7.59 -4.06
CA ASP A 10 2.64 8.58 -4.56
C ASP A 10 4.11 8.10 -4.37
N LEU A 11 4.44 7.52 -3.21
CA LEU A 11 5.78 6.97 -2.93
C LEU A 11 6.14 5.77 -3.81
N LEU A 12 5.19 4.85 -4.01
CA LEU A 12 5.40 3.64 -4.81
C LEU A 12 5.17 3.86 -6.31
N LYS A 13 4.78 5.08 -6.72
CA LYS A 13 4.43 5.44 -8.10
C LYS A 13 3.37 4.50 -8.71
N VAL A 14 2.35 4.18 -7.92
CA VAL A 14 1.21 3.35 -8.32
C VAL A 14 -0.10 4.12 -8.16
N SER A 15 -1.20 3.55 -8.66
CA SER A 15 -2.52 4.15 -8.43
C SER A 15 -3.00 3.90 -6.99
N ARG A 16 -3.88 4.77 -6.48
CA ARG A 16 -4.57 4.52 -5.20
C ARG A 16 -5.34 3.20 -5.20
N VAL A 17 -5.95 2.84 -6.33
CA VAL A 17 -6.67 1.57 -6.51
C VAL A 17 -5.73 0.37 -6.32
N THR A 18 -4.50 0.47 -6.83
CA THR A 18 -3.45 -0.53 -6.62
C THR A 18 -3.12 -0.69 -5.15
N VAL A 19 -2.98 0.41 -4.39
CA VAL A 19 -2.74 0.37 -2.94
C VAL A 19 -3.91 -0.28 -2.20
N THR A 20 -5.15 0.10 -2.51
CA THR A 20 -6.35 -0.50 -1.88
C THR A 20 -6.41 -2.01 -2.13
N LYS A 21 -6.28 -2.43 -3.39
CA LYS A 21 -6.29 -3.84 -3.78
C LYS A 21 -5.12 -4.62 -3.17
N ALA A 22 -3.95 -4.00 -3.07
CA ALA A 22 -2.76 -4.60 -2.47
C ALA A 22 -2.93 -4.87 -0.96
N LEU A 23 -3.52 -3.91 -0.24
CA LEU A 23 -3.84 -4.05 1.18
C LEU A 23 -4.90 -5.14 1.44
N GLN A 24 -5.78 -5.39 0.47
CA GLN A 24 -6.84 -6.42 0.53
C GLN A 24 -6.40 -7.81 0.02
N ASP A 25 -5.11 -8.00 -0.29
CA ASP A 25 -4.61 -9.25 -0.89
C ASP A 25 -5.27 -9.67 -2.22
N HIS A 26 -5.76 -8.70 -2.99
CA HIS A 26 -6.47 -8.97 -4.24
C HIS A 26 -5.59 -9.74 -5.25
N PRO A 27 -6.11 -10.79 -5.93
CA PRO A 27 -5.33 -11.64 -6.84
C PRO A 27 -4.75 -10.91 -8.05
N ASP A 28 -5.41 -9.87 -8.56
CA ASP A 28 -4.90 -8.99 -9.63
C ASP A 28 -3.57 -8.28 -9.32
N ILE A 29 -3.18 -8.19 -8.04
CA ILE A 29 -1.95 -7.52 -7.63
C ILE A 29 -0.87 -8.56 -7.39
N ALA A 30 0.25 -8.39 -8.08
CA ALA A 30 1.42 -9.24 -7.91
C ALA A 30 1.84 -9.30 -6.42
N ILE A 31 2.23 -10.49 -5.97
CA ILE A 31 2.67 -10.76 -4.59
C ILE A 31 3.76 -9.75 -4.15
N SER A 32 4.70 -9.46 -5.05
CA SER A 32 5.78 -8.49 -4.81
C SER A 32 5.26 -7.07 -4.53
N THR A 33 4.25 -6.63 -5.28
CA THR A 33 3.61 -5.31 -5.08
C THR A 33 2.82 -5.29 -3.78
N ARG A 34 2.08 -6.37 -3.46
CA ARG A 34 1.37 -6.49 -2.18
C ARG A 34 2.31 -6.34 -1.00
N LYS A 35 3.45 -7.03 -1.05
CA LYS A 35 4.48 -6.96 -0.02
C LYS A 35 5.01 -5.53 0.16
N LYS A 36 5.45 -4.87 -0.92
CA LYS A 36 5.94 -3.48 -0.86
C LYS A 36 4.92 -2.50 -0.27
N VAL A 37 3.66 -2.62 -0.65
CA VAL A 37 2.58 -1.76 -0.12
C VAL A 37 2.39 -1.98 1.37
N LYS A 38 2.36 -3.24 1.82
CA LYS A 38 2.16 -3.60 3.23
C LYS A 38 3.35 -3.19 4.10
N ASP A 39 4.57 -3.48 3.63
CA ASP A 39 5.81 -3.10 4.31
C ASP A 39 5.85 -1.57 4.52
N LEU A 40 5.57 -0.80 3.47
CA LEU A 40 5.54 0.66 3.57
C LEU A 40 4.39 1.17 4.44
N ALA A 41 3.21 0.54 4.40
CA ALA A 41 2.08 0.91 5.26
C ALA A 41 2.38 0.66 6.75
N GLN A 42 3.15 -0.37 7.06
CA GLN A 42 3.61 -0.71 8.40
C GLN A 42 4.71 0.27 8.87
N GLU A 43 5.71 0.56 8.03
CA GLU A 43 6.78 1.52 8.32
C GLU A 43 6.24 2.93 8.62
N LEU A 44 5.20 3.35 7.89
CA LEU A 44 4.62 4.68 8.05
C LEU A 44 3.58 4.78 9.18
N GLY A 45 3.37 3.71 9.95
CA GLY A 45 2.48 3.70 11.12
C GLY A 45 0.98 3.76 10.77
N THR A 46 0.59 3.48 9.51
CA THR A 46 -0.82 3.36 9.13
C THR A 46 -1.44 2.00 9.43
N PHE A 47 -0.61 1.01 9.76
CA PHE A 47 -1.05 -0.32 10.16
C PHE A 47 -0.43 -0.63 11.52
N GLN A 48 -1.09 -0.17 12.57
CA GLN A 48 -0.88 -0.71 13.91
C GLN A 48 -1.83 -1.90 14.03
N ILE A 49 -1.26 -3.08 14.30
CA ILE A 49 -1.98 -4.31 14.63
C ILE A 49 -2.76 -4.09 15.92
#